data_AF-M1Q000-F1
#
_entry.id   AF-M1Q000-F1
#
_cell.length_a   1.000
_cell.length_b   1.000
_cell.length_c   1.000
_cell.angle_alpha   90.00
_cell.angle_beta   90.00
_cell.angle_gamma   90.00
#
_symmetry.space_group_name_H-M   'P 1'
#
loop_
_entity.id
_entity.type
_entity.pdbx_description
1 polymer ?
#
loop_
_entity_poly.entity_id
_entity_poly.type
_entity_poly.pdbx_seq_one_letter_code
_entity_poly.pdbx_strand_id
1 'polypeptide(L)'
;MNIFIRLEEEKDFKIAEYMTREAFWDLYKPGCDEHLVLHKIRKVPAFVKELDFVACDEDTIVGNIIYSRAKVLNEENKEIILKN
;
A
#
# COMPACT_ATOMS: atom_id res chain seq x y z
N MET A 1 22.10 -0.86 9.47
CA MET A 1 20.76 -0.55 8.96
C MET A 1 20.77 0.87 8.44
N ASN A 2 20.88 1.02 7.12
CA ASN A 2 20.87 2.30 6.44
C ASN A 2 19.65 2.32 5.53
N ILE A 3 18.54 2.79 6.07
CA ILE A 3 17.27 2.78 5.36
C ILE A 3 17.18 3.99 4.44
N PHE A 4 16.97 3.75 3.16
CA PHE A 4 16.55 4.78 2.23
C PHE A 4 15.13 4.52 1.73
N ILE A 5 14.42 5.60 1.42
CA ILE A 5 13.03 5.55 0.94
C ILE A 5 13.02 6.05 -0.50
N ARG A 6 12.33 5.33 -1.38
CA ARG A 6 12.14 5.72 -2.78
C ARG A 6 10.74 5.34 -3.25
N LEU A 7 10.33 5.91 -4.37
CA LEU A 7 9.11 5.46 -5.04
C LEU A 7 9.25 3.99 -5.45
N GLU A 8 8.16 3.25 -5.33
CA GLU A 8 8.06 1.89 -5.85
C GLU A 8 8.05 1.91 -7.39
N GLU A 9 8.75 0.95 -8.01
CA GLU A 9 8.70 0.71 -9.45
C GLU A 9 8.03 -0.63 -9.74
N GLU A 10 7.52 -0.84 -10.96
CA GLU A 10 6.81 -2.08 -11.32
C GLU A 10 7.64 -3.36 -11.10
N LYS A 11 8.98 -3.25 -11.20
CA LYS A 11 9.92 -4.35 -10.92
C LYS A 11 9.89 -4.80 -9.46
N ASP A 12 9.45 -3.93 -8.55
CA ASP A 12 9.40 -4.19 -7.11
C ASP A 12 8.09 -4.86 -6.68
N PHE A 13 7.03 -4.80 -7.48
CA PHE A 13 5.67 -5.20 -7.07
C PHE A 13 5.62 -6.60 -6.46
N LYS A 14 6.28 -7.58 -7.09
CA LYS A 14 6.30 -8.96 -6.60
C LYS A 14 7.04 -9.08 -5.26
N ILE A 15 8.10 -8.30 -5.08
CA ILE A 15 8.90 -8.30 -3.85
C ILE A 15 8.09 -7.65 -2.72
N ALA A 16 7.44 -6.51 -2.99
CA ALA A 16 6.59 -5.83 -2.01
C ALA A 16 5.35 -6.65 -1.64
N GLU A 17 4.70 -7.32 -2.59
CA GLU A 17 3.59 -8.25 -2.33
C GLU A 17 4.04 -9.43 -1.47
N TYR A 18 5.20 -10.03 -1.78
CA TYR A 18 5.77 -11.12 -0.97
C TYR A 18 6.09 -10.64 0.45
N MET A 19 6.80 -9.52 0.60
CA MET A 19 7.16 -8.96 1.91
C MET A 19 5.90 -8.59 2.72
N THR A 20 4.88 -8.01 2.09
CA THR A 20 3.59 -7.74 2.73
C THR A 20 2.90 -9.04 3.17
N ARG A 21 2.95 -10.10 2.37
CA ARG A 21 2.41 -11.41 2.77
C ARG A 21 3.10 -11.92 4.02
N GLU A 22 4.42 -11.93 4.06
CA GLU A 22 5.19 -12.43 5.20
C GLU A 22 4.96 -11.59 6.46
N ALA A 23 4.81 -10.27 6.33
CA ALA A 23 4.57 -9.37 7.45
C ALA A 23 3.20 -9.59 8.12
N PHE A 24 2.21 -10.12 7.39
CA PHE A 24 0.84 -10.31 7.88
C PHE A 24 0.42 -11.77 8.01
N TRP A 25 1.28 -12.73 7.62
CA TRP A 25 0.95 -14.15 7.61
C TRP A 25 0.60 -14.66 9.00
N ASP A 26 -0.59 -15.26 9.14
CA ASP A 26 -1.11 -15.82 10.40
C ASP A 26 -1.18 -14.82 11.58
N LEU A 27 -1.11 -13.50 11.30
CA LEU A 27 -1.15 -12.48 12.34
C LEU A 27 -2.57 -12.21 12.85
N TYR A 28 -3.53 -12.09 11.93
CA TYR A 28 -4.92 -11.77 12.25
C TYR A 28 -5.90 -12.92 11.97
N LYS A 29 -5.54 -13.84 11.07
CA LYS A 29 -6.33 -15.00 10.63
C LYS A 29 -5.40 -16.02 9.96
N PRO A 30 -5.84 -17.27 9.74
CA PRO A 30 -5.09 -18.20 8.90
C PRO A 30 -4.80 -17.61 7.51
N GLY A 31 -3.52 -17.52 7.15
CA GLY A 31 -3.03 -16.81 5.98
C GLY A 31 -3.06 -15.28 6.14
N CYS A 32 -3.24 -14.56 5.03
CA CYS A 32 -3.43 -13.11 5.00
C CYS A 32 -4.03 -12.69 3.64
N ASP A 33 -4.59 -11.48 3.55
CA ASP A 33 -5.10 -10.91 2.28
C ASP A 33 -4.36 -9.64 1.85
N GLU A 34 -3.50 -9.10 2.71
CA GLU A 34 -2.91 -7.77 2.60
C GLU A 34 -2.08 -7.62 1.33
N HIS A 35 -1.35 -8.68 0.96
CA HIS A 35 -0.62 -8.75 -0.31
C HIS A 35 -1.56 -8.70 -1.54
N LEU A 36 -2.73 -9.33 -1.47
CA LEU A 36 -3.75 -9.28 -2.53
C LEU A 36 -4.43 -7.90 -2.59
N VAL A 37 -4.65 -7.26 -1.42
CA VAL A 37 -5.16 -5.89 -1.34
C VAL A 37 -4.17 -4.92 -1.99
N LEU A 38 -2.88 -5.02 -1.66
CA LEU A 38 -1.80 -4.25 -2.29
C LEU A 38 -1.83 -4.39 -3.82
N HIS A 39 -1.86 -5.63 -4.33
CA HIS A 39 -1.97 -5.92 -5.75
C HIS A 39 -3.18 -5.26 -6.43
N LYS A 40 -4.34 -5.32 -5.77
CA LYS A 40 -5.60 -4.78 -6.31
C LYS A 40 -5.65 -3.26 -6.26
N ILE A 41 -5.16 -2.64 -5.18
CA ILE A 41 -5.19 -1.18 -5.02
C ILE A 41 -4.41 -0.49 -6.15
N ARG A 42 -3.24 -1.00 -6.56
CA ARG A 42 -2.48 -0.41 -7.68
C ARG A 42 -3.26 -0.28 -8.99
N LYS A 43 -4.37 -1.02 -9.15
CA LYS A 43 -5.22 -1.04 -10.35
C LYS A 43 -6.46 -0.17 -10.27
N VAL A 44 -6.79 0.40 -9.09
CA VAL A 44 -7.99 1.22 -8.94
C VAL A 44 -7.69 2.71 -9.19
N PRO A 45 -8.64 3.50 -9.74
CA PRO A 45 -8.42 4.93 -10.01
C PRO A 45 -8.11 5.78 -8.78
N ALA A 46 -8.46 5.30 -7.57
CA ALA A 46 -8.22 6.00 -6.32
C ALA A 46 -6.76 5.91 -5.85
N PHE A 47 -5.94 5.04 -6.43
CA PHE A 47 -4.55 4.86 -6.05
C PHE A 47 -3.70 6.10 -6.36
N VAL A 48 -2.81 6.47 -5.43
CA VAL A 48 -1.93 7.64 -5.56
C VAL A 48 -0.49 7.16 -5.77
N LYS A 49 -0.12 6.98 -7.04
CA LYS A 49 1.19 6.46 -7.44
C LYS A 49 2.35 7.33 -6.95
N GLU A 50 2.14 8.63 -6.85
CA GLU A 50 3.14 9.60 -6.37
C GLU A 50 3.43 9.46 -4.86
N LEU A 51 2.64 8.66 -4.15
CA LEU A 51 2.83 8.34 -2.73
C LEU A 51 3.08 6.85 -2.49
N ASP A 52 3.38 6.06 -3.52
CA ASP A 52 3.74 4.65 -3.37
C ASP A 52 5.24 4.53 -3.10
N PHE A 53 5.61 4.21 -1.86
CA PHE A 53 7.00 4.17 -1.41
C PHE A 53 7.40 2.79 -0.89
N VAL A 54 8.68 2.47 -1.08
CA VAL A 54 9.36 1.35 -0.45
C VAL A 54 10.51 1.84 0.44
N ALA A 55 10.70 1.16 1.56
CA ALA A 55 11.88 1.29 2.41
C ALA A 55 12.86 0.17 2.05
N CYS A 56 14.12 0.54 1.81
CA CYS A 56 15.17 -0.39 1.39
C CYS A 56 16.33 -0.36 2.39
N ASP A 57 16.78 -1.54 2.83
CA ASP A 57 18.08 -1.74 3.50
C ASP A 57 18.97 -2.46 2.48
N GLU A 58 19.99 -1.75 1.99
CA GLU A 58 20.80 -2.19 0.83
C GLU A 58 19.91 -2.53 -0.38
N ASP A 59 20.00 -3.76 -0.89
CA ASP A 59 19.22 -4.23 -2.04
C ASP A 59 17.89 -4.90 -1.64
N THR A 60 17.53 -4.87 -0.35
CA THR A 60 16.35 -5.56 0.18
C THR A 60 15.23 -4.56 0.50
N ILE A 61 14.04 -4.79 -0.06
CA ILE A 61 12.83 -4.07 0.35
C ILE A 61 12.37 -4.62 1.69
N VAL A 62 12.33 -3.75 2.70
CA VAL A 62 11.97 -4.09 4.09
C VAL A 62 10.67 -3.43 4.55
N GLY A 63 10.05 -2.62 3.68
CA GLY A 63 8.75 -2.01 3.94
C GLY A 63 8.12 -1.41 2.69
N ASN A 64 6.80 -1.29 2.69
CA ASN A 64 6.01 -0.63 1.65
C ASN A 64 4.91 0.20 2.32
N ILE A 65 4.59 1.33 1.72
CA ILE A 65 3.45 2.15 2.11
C ILE A 65 2.76 2.68 0.85
N ILE A 66 1.44 2.50 0.80
CA ILE A 66 0.58 2.91 -0.30
C ILE A 66 -0.56 3.79 0.19
N TYR A 67 -1.07 4.65 -0.69
CA TYR A 67 -2.17 5.56 -0.38
C TYR A 67 -3.25 5.47 -1.45
N SER A 68 -4.50 5.61 -1.01
CA SER A 68 -5.66 5.77 -1.88
C SER A 68 -6.48 6.98 -1.47
N ARG A 69 -7.06 7.69 -2.43
CA ARG A 69 -8.05 8.74 -2.16
C ARG A 69 -9.32 8.10 -1.62
N ALA A 70 -9.78 8.58 -0.47
CA ALA A 70 -11.05 8.20 0.11
C ALA A 70 -12.08 9.32 -0.06
N LYS A 71 -13.36 8.96 -0.09
CA LYS A 71 -14.49 9.89 -0.07
C LYS A 71 -15.37 9.60 1.12
N VAL A 72 -15.80 10.64 1.81
CA VAL A 72 -16.79 10.54 2.89
C VAL A 72 -18.12 11.03 2.33
N LEU A 73 -19.16 10.21 2.46
CA LEU A 73 -20.51 10.54 2.01
C LEU A 73 -21.38 10.84 3.23
N ASN A 74 -22.28 11.82 3.11
CA ASN A 74 -23.34 12.03 4.10
C ASN A 74 -24.51 11.06 3.85
N GLU A 75 -25.54 11.14 4.71
CA GLU A 75 -26.77 10.33 4.58
C GLU A 75 -27.52 10.53 3.24
N GLU A 76 -27.26 11.65 2.55
CA GLU A 76 -27.81 11.97 1.22
C GLU A 76 -26.88 11.57 0.05
N ASN A 77 -25.83 10.77 0.30
CA ASN A 77 -24.81 10.38 -0.67
C ASN A 77 -24.02 11.55 -1.29
N LYS A 78 -23.97 12.70 -0.63
CA LYS A 78 -23.16 13.85 -1.05
C LYS A 78 -21.77 13.76 -0.45
N GLU A 79 -20.77 14.01 -1.28
CA GLU A 79 -19.36 14.04 -0.86
C GLU A 79 -19.12 15.19 0.12
N ILE A 80 -18.66 14.85 1.32
CA ILE A 80 -18.23 15.80 2.33
C ILE A 80 -16.78 16.16 2.01
N ILE A 81 -16.55 17.43 1.67
CA ILE A 81 -15.20 17.98 1.55
C ILE A 81 -14.72 18.34 2.95
N LEU A 82 -13.80 17.54 3.49
CA LEU A 82 -13.06 17.89 4.70
C LEU A 82 -12.16 19.09 4.34
N LYS A 83 -12.56 20.29 4.80
CA LYS A 83 -11.71 21.48 4.70
C LYS A 83 -10.72 21.44 5.85
N ASN A 84 -9.42 21.52 5.52
CA ASN A 84 -8.33 21.72 6.47
C ASN A 84 -8.34 23.13 7.03
#